data_AF-A0A6B2SXK6-F1
#
_entry.id   AF-A0A6B2SXK6-F1
#
_cell.length_a   1.000
_cell.length_b   1.000
_cell.length_c   1.000
_cell.angle_alpha   90.00
_cell.angle_beta   90.00
_cell.angle_gamma   90.00
#
_symmetry.space_group_name_H-M   'P 1'
#
loop_
_entity.id
_entity.type
_entity.pdbx_description
1 polymer ?
#
loop_
_entity_poly.entity_id
_entity_poly.type
_entity_poly.pdbx_seq_one_letter_code
_entity_poly.pdbx_strand_id
1 'polypeptide(L)'
;MTYVRSAGGPQVTVDPTDDGIRGERHGTAPVPLSVLDLVTVGAGRTATDALRTSVDIAKLAEARGYHRYWVAEHHSMPGVASSSPAVILAHLAAHTGRIRLGSGGVMLPNHAPLVIAEQFGTLEAMAPGRVDLGLG
;
A
#
# COMPACT_ATOMS: atom_id res chain seq x y z
N MET A 1 2.70 25.49 -22.88
CA MET A 1 3.54 25.43 -21.67
C MET A 1 4.34 24.14 -21.78
N THR A 2 5.57 24.25 -22.26
CA THR A 2 6.39 23.11 -22.72
C THR A 2 7.36 22.73 -21.61
N TYR A 3 7.29 21.49 -21.11
CA TYR A 3 8.24 21.00 -20.13
C TYR A 3 9.48 20.43 -20.83
N VAL A 4 10.65 21.02 -20.55
CA VAL A 4 11.96 20.56 -21.00
C VAL A 4 12.39 19.38 -20.13
N ARG A 5 12.65 18.21 -20.72
CA ARG A 5 13.32 17.09 -20.03
C ARG A 5 14.80 17.42 -19.85
N SER A 6 15.27 17.47 -18.61
CA SER A 6 16.69 17.39 -18.27
C SER A 6 17.12 15.91 -18.29
N ALA A 7 18.16 15.61 -19.07
CA ALA A 7 18.80 14.30 -19.11
C ALA A 7 20.03 14.33 -18.20
N GLY A 8 20.01 13.52 -17.14
CA GLY A 8 21.15 13.41 -16.22
C GLY A 8 20.76 12.87 -14.84
N GLY A 9 20.26 11.63 -14.78
CA GLY A 9 20.09 10.91 -13.52
C GLY A 9 21.31 10.04 -13.22
N PRO A 10 21.71 9.87 -11.94
CA PRO A 10 22.82 8.99 -11.58
C PRO A 10 22.52 7.53 -11.96
N GLN A 11 23.55 6.81 -12.43
CA GLN A 11 23.42 5.37 -12.68
C GLN A 11 23.20 4.65 -11.35
N VAL A 12 22.01 4.07 -11.19
CA VAL A 12 21.68 3.20 -10.08
C VAL A 12 22.40 1.88 -10.31
N THR A 13 23.40 1.56 -9.49
CA THR A 13 23.99 0.23 -9.41
C THR A 13 22.94 -0.72 -8.84
N VAL A 14 22.38 -1.58 -9.69
CA VAL A 14 21.42 -2.61 -9.27
C VAL A 14 22.21 -3.77 -8.65
N ASP A 15 21.91 -4.10 -7.40
CA ASP A 15 22.43 -5.30 -6.75
C ASP A 15 21.84 -6.54 -7.48
N PRO A 16 22.66 -7.45 -8.03
CA PRO A 16 22.16 -8.63 -8.74
C PRO A 16 21.34 -9.60 -7.87
N THR A 17 21.31 -9.40 -6.55
CA THR A 17 20.44 -10.14 -5.61
C THR A 17 19.11 -9.44 -5.33
N ASP A 18 18.99 -8.17 -5.71
CA ASP A 18 17.75 -7.40 -5.68
C ASP A 18 16.98 -7.61 -6.98
N ASP A 19 16.08 -8.58 -6.98
CA ASP A 19 15.18 -8.84 -8.11
C ASP A 19 13.99 -7.87 -8.14
N GLY A 20 13.90 -6.92 -7.19
CA GLY A 20 12.78 -6.00 -7.03
C GLY A 20 11.45 -6.68 -6.66
N ILE A 21 11.44 -8.00 -6.52
CA ILE A 21 10.27 -8.82 -6.18
C ILE A 21 10.31 -9.16 -4.69
N ARG A 22 11.49 -9.53 -4.16
CA ARG A 22 11.67 -9.84 -2.76
C ARG A 22 11.52 -8.59 -1.90
N GLY A 23 10.84 -8.74 -0.77
CA GLY A 23 10.75 -7.66 0.21
C GLY A 23 12.10 -7.37 0.87
N GLU A 24 12.22 -6.18 1.45
CA GLU A 24 13.37 -5.81 2.27
C GLU A 24 13.13 -6.19 3.73
N ARG A 25 14.13 -6.77 4.37
CA ARG A 25 14.05 -7.10 5.79
C ARG A 25 14.31 -5.85 6.61
N HIS A 26 13.31 -5.41 7.37
CA HIS A 26 13.50 -4.44 8.44
C HIS A 26 13.27 -5.13 9.80
N GLY A 27 14.10 -4.82 10.79
CA GLY A 27 14.04 -5.49 12.11
C GLY A 27 14.79 -6.83 12.18
N THR A 28 14.36 -7.71 13.09
CA THR A 28 15.13 -8.90 13.50
C THR A 28 14.66 -10.22 12.89
N ALA A 29 13.47 -10.27 12.29
CA ALA A 29 12.90 -11.48 11.69
C ALA A 29 13.84 -12.10 10.64
N PRO A 30 13.95 -13.43 10.50
CA PRO A 30 14.91 -14.04 9.57
C PRO A 30 14.60 -13.77 8.09
N VAL A 31 13.39 -13.31 7.78
CA VAL A 31 12.91 -12.97 6.44
C VAL A 31 12.07 -11.68 6.48
N PRO A 32 11.90 -10.97 5.35
CA PRO A 32 10.96 -9.85 5.24
C PRO A 32 9.54 -10.28 5.59
N LEU A 33 8.88 -9.52 6.46
CA LEU A 33 7.48 -9.74 6.83
C LEU A 33 6.62 -8.59 6.34
N SER A 34 5.42 -8.89 5.87
CA SER A 34 4.45 -7.92 5.34
C SER A 34 3.06 -8.24 5.86
N VAL A 35 2.14 -7.27 5.77
CA VAL A 35 0.73 -7.43 6.14
C VAL A 35 -0.13 -7.38 4.88
N LEU A 36 -1.08 -8.30 4.76
CA LEU A 36 -2.23 -8.17 3.86
C LEU A 36 -3.48 -8.06 4.72
N ASP A 37 -4.13 -6.91 4.65
CA ASP A 37 -5.29 -6.57 5.46
C ASP A 37 -6.57 -6.55 4.61
N LEU A 38 -7.59 -7.25 5.09
CA LEU A 38 -8.94 -7.22 4.52
C LEU A 38 -9.79 -6.10 5.19
N VAL A 39 -9.29 -5.41 6.20
CA VAL A 39 -10.06 -4.45 7.00
C VAL A 39 -11.31 -5.15 7.56
N THR A 40 -11.06 -6.26 8.25
CA THR A 40 -12.13 -7.19 8.69
C THR A 40 -13.04 -6.53 9.72
N VAL A 41 -14.34 -6.57 9.46
CA VAL A 41 -15.39 -6.13 10.39
C VAL A 41 -15.73 -7.29 11.32
N GLY A 42 -15.19 -7.25 12.54
CA GLY A 42 -15.45 -8.27 13.57
C GLY A 42 -16.91 -8.34 14.02
N ALA A 43 -17.29 -9.44 14.65
CA ALA A 43 -18.64 -9.61 15.20
C ALA A 43 -18.99 -8.49 16.20
N GLY A 44 -20.15 -7.87 16.02
CA GLY A 44 -20.60 -6.74 16.84
C GLY A 44 -19.79 -5.44 16.64
N ARG A 45 -18.96 -5.35 15.59
CA ARG A 45 -18.19 -4.15 15.23
C ARG A 45 -18.73 -3.52 13.96
N THR A 46 -18.30 -2.29 13.73
CA THR A 46 -18.64 -1.49 12.54
C THR A 46 -17.46 -1.40 11.59
N ALA A 47 -17.71 -0.99 10.35
CA ALA A 47 -16.65 -0.63 9.39
C ALA A 47 -15.75 0.50 9.93
N THR A 48 -16.31 1.42 10.70
CA THR A 48 -15.55 2.48 11.38
C THR A 48 -14.54 1.90 12.37
N ASP A 49 -14.95 0.92 13.18
CA ASP A 49 -14.04 0.24 14.11
C ASP A 49 -12.92 -0.50 13.37
N ALA A 50 -13.26 -1.18 12.26
CA ALA A 50 -12.31 -1.90 11.44
C ALA A 50 -11.26 -0.96 10.83
N LEU A 51 -11.68 0.16 10.22
CA LEU A 51 -10.77 1.14 9.65
C LEU A 51 -9.84 1.78 10.69
N ARG A 52 -10.34 2.07 11.90
CA ARG A 52 -9.49 2.54 13.01
C ARG A 52 -8.49 1.48 13.43
N THR A 53 -8.92 0.23 13.51
CA THR A 53 -8.04 -0.90 13.83
C THR A 53 -6.95 -1.06 12.77
N SER A 54 -7.26 -0.92 11.48
CA SER A 54 -6.26 -0.97 10.41
C SER A 54 -5.21 0.13 10.53
N VAL A 55 -5.57 1.34 10.97
CA VAL A 55 -4.59 2.40 11.28
C VAL A 55 -3.66 1.97 12.42
N ASP A 56 -4.20 1.39 13.49
CA ASP A 56 -3.41 0.92 14.63
C ASP A 56 -2.46 -0.23 14.23
N ILE A 57 -2.94 -1.17 13.41
CA ILE A 57 -2.12 -2.26 12.87
C ILE A 57 -1.02 -1.69 11.95
N ALA A 58 -1.32 -0.74 11.06
CA ALA A 58 -0.33 -0.16 10.16
C ALA A 58 0.80 0.56 10.93
N LYS A 59 0.46 1.32 11.97
CA LYS A 59 1.44 1.95 12.88
C LYS A 59 2.28 0.90 13.62
N LEU A 60 1.63 -0.17 14.10
CA LEU A 60 2.33 -1.24 14.78
C LEU A 60 3.28 -1.98 13.84
N ALA A 61 2.82 -2.31 12.62
CA ALA A 61 3.63 -2.96 11.59
C ALA A 61 4.87 -2.12 11.26
N GLU A 62 4.70 -0.81 11.06
CA GLU A 62 5.80 0.13 10.87
C GLU A 62 6.78 0.15 12.05
N ALA A 63 6.27 0.22 13.28
CA ALA A 63 7.10 0.22 14.48
C ALA A 63 7.88 -1.09 14.68
N ARG A 64 7.37 -2.20 14.15
CA ARG A 64 7.97 -3.54 14.25
C ARG A 64 8.85 -3.92 13.06
N GLY A 65 9.00 -3.04 12.07
CA GLY A 65 9.87 -3.28 10.91
C GLY A 65 9.25 -4.19 9.86
N TYR A 66 7.93 -4.22 9.72
CA TYR A 66 7.32 -4.84 8.55
C TYR A 66 7.70 -4.06 7.29
N HIS A 67 7.88 -4.78 6.19
CA HIS A 67 8.31 -4.25 4.91
C HIS A 67 7.20 -3.44 4.22
N ARG A 68 6.00 -4.03 4.12
CA ARG A 68 4.84 -3.39 3.50
C ARG A 68 3.54 -3.77 4.20
N TYR A 69 2.55 -2.90 4.06
CA TYR A 69 1.17 -3.10 4.50
C TYR A 69 0.24 -2.92 3.31
N TRP A 70 -0.41 -3.99 2.90
CA TRP A 70 -1.32 -3.99 1.77
C TRP A 70 -2.77 -4.13 2.20
N VAL A 71 -3.66 -3.51 1.43
CA VAL A 71 -5.12 -3.60 1.59
C VAL A 71 -5.70 -4.35 0.41
N ALA A 72 -6.48 -5.39 0.66
CA ALA A 72 -7.20 -6.14 -0.38
C ALA A 72 -8.46 -5.39 -0.84
N GLU A 73 -8.89 -5.59 -2.08
CA GLU A 73 -10.17 -5.06 -2.58
C GLU A 73 -11.28 -6.12 -2.47
N HIS A 74 -12.39 -5.81 -1.81
CA HIS A 74 -13.58 -6.68 -1.72
C HIS A 74 -14.88 -5.88 -1.80
N HIS A 75 -15.87 -6.47 -2.46
CA HIS A 75 -17.19 -5.87 -2.68
C HIS A 75 -18.30 -6.77 -2.14
N SER A 76 -19.40 -6.16 -1.70
CA SER A 76 -20.61 -6.88 -1.25
C SER A 76 -20.36 -7.92 -0.15
N MET A 77 -19.35 -7.70 0.69
CA MET A 77 -18.94 -8.60 1.76
C MET A 77 -19.05 -7.86 3.11
N PRO A 78 -20.16 -7.99 3.85
CA PRO A 78 -20.40 -7.21 5.07
C PRO A 78 -19.30 -7.34 6.15
N GLY A 79 -18.55 -8.45 6.15
CA GLY A 79 -17.44 -8.69 7.07
C GLY A 79 -16.11 -8.01 6.67
N VAL A 80 -16.08 -7.22 5.60
CA VAL A 80 -14.85 -6.68 5.00
C VAL A 80 -15.11 -5.23 4.59
N ALA A 81 -14.34 -4.29 5.13
CA ALA A 81 -14.54 -2.84 4.90
C ALA A 81 -13.56 -2.25 3.86
N SER A 82 -13.03 -3.08 2.96
CA SER A 82 -11.96 -2.71 2.02
C SER A 82 -12.39 -2.65 0.55
N SER A 83 -13.44 -1.90 0.23
CA SER A 83 -13.93 -1.77 -1.16
C SER A 83 -13.19 -0.74 -2.02
N SER A 84 -12.43 0.17 -1.42
CA SER A 84 -11.67 1.20 -2.12
C SER A 84 -10.24 1.30 -1.58
N PRO A 85 -9.29 0.48 -2.10
CA PRO A 85 -7.91 0.47 -1.64
C PRO A 85 -7.28 1.87 -1.67
N ALA A 86 -7.44 2.63 -2.75
CA ALA A 86 -6.81 3.96 -2.87
C ALA A 86 -7.22 4.93 -1.75
N VAL A 87 -8.50 4.94 -1.36
CA VAL A 87 -9.00 5.80 -0.27
C VAL A 87 -8.42 5.36 1.08
N ILE A 88 -8.39 4.05 1.34
CA ILE A 88 -7.85 3.50 2.59
C ILE A 88 -6.34 3.77 2.67
N LEU A 89 -5.61 3.58 1.57
CA LEU A 89 -4.18 3.83 1.50
C LEU A 89 -3.84 5.31 1.71
N ALA A 90 -4.63 6.24 1.17
CA ALA A 90 -4.46 7.67 1.46
C ALA A 90 -4.61 7.95 2.96
N HIS A 91 -5.60 7.31 3.60
CA HIS A 91 -5.80 7.44 5.05
C HIS A 91 -4.62 6.85 5.85
N LEU A 92 -4.12 5.68 5.49
CA LEU A 92 -2.96 5.05 6.16
C LEU A 92 -1.67 5.84 5.94
N ALA A 93 -1.48 6.43 4.76
CA ALA A 93 -0.33 7.28 4.44
C ALA A 93 -0.25 8.50 5.36
N ALA A 94 -1.40 9.08 5.73
CA ALA A 94 -1.45 10.18 6.69
C ALA A 94 -1.08 9.79 8.13
N HIS A 95 -1.04 8.48 8.44
CA HIS A 95 -0.84 7.95 9.79
C HIS A 95 0.46 7.16 9.96
N THR A 96 1.26 7.01 8.91
CA THR A 96 2.51 6.25 8.88
C THR A 96 3.58 7.02 8.12
N GLY A 97 4.85 6.89 8.52
CA GLY A 97 5.94 7.72 7.99
C GLY A 97 6.90 7.03 7.02
N ARG A 98 7.00 5.70 7.07
CA ARG A 98 8.10 4.92 6.46
C ARG A 98 7.64 3.64 5.77
N ILE A 99 6.71 2.90 6.35
CA ILE A 99 6.27 1.61 5.79
C ILE A 99 5.70 1.82 4.39
N ARG A 100 5.95 0.88 3.49
CA ARG A 100 5.32 0.85 2.16
C ARG A 100 3.85 0.49 2.31
N LEU A 101 3.01 1.15 1.51
CA LEU A 101 1.56 1.00 1.50
C LEU A 101 1.11 0.60 0.11
N GLY A 102 0.21 -0.37 -0.02
CA GLY A 102 -0.25 -0.78 -1.34
C GLY A 102 -1.56 -1.54 -1.41
N SER A 103 -2.00 -1.79 -2.64
CA SER A 103 -3.11 -2.70 -2.90
C SER A 103 -2.62 -4.14 -3.00
N GLY A 104 -3.38 -5.09 -2.46
CA GLY A 104 -3.09 -6.52 -2.58
C GLY A 104 -4.29 -7.36 -3.03
N GLY A 105 -4.97 -7.07 -4.14
CA GLY A 105 -4.69 -6.11 -5.22
C GLY A 105 -5.94 -5.31 -5.61
N VAL A 106 -5.78 -4.30 -6.46
CA VAL A 106 -6.90 -3.65 -7.15
C VAL A 106 -7.48 -4.64 -8.15
N MET A 107 -8.79 -4.84 -8.11
CA MET A 107 -9.52 -5.68 -9.08
C MET A 107 -9.64 -4.93 -10.42
N LEU A 108 -8.53 -4.79 -11.13
CA LEU A 108 -8.43 -3.91 -12.31
C LEU A 108 -9.52 -4.13 -13.37
N PRO A 109 -10.00 -5.36 -13.64
CA PRO A 109 -11.12 -5.57 -14.58
C PRO A 109 -12.42 -4.81 -14.23
N ASN A 110 -12.59 -4.37 -12.98
CA ASN A 110 -13.77 -3.65 -12.51
C ASN A 110 -13.65 -2.12 -12.64
N HIS A 111 -12.47 -1.60 -13.02
CA HIS A 111 -12.17 -0.17 -13.01
C HIS A 111 -11.64 0.31 -14.35
N ALA A 112 -11.82 1.61 -14.64
CA ALA A 112 -11.11 2.24 -15.74
C ALA A 112 -9.62 2.34 -15.40
N PRO A 113 -8.68 1.80 -16.21
CA PRO A 113 -7.26 1.82 -15.89
C PRO A 113 -6.69 3.23 -15.67
N LEU A 114 -7.20 4.24 -16.38
CA LEU A 114 -6.79 5.64 -16.20
C LEU A 114 -7.08 6.14 -14.78
N VAL A 115 -8.26 5.81 -14.22
CA VAL A 115 -8.64 6.20 -12.86
C VAL A 115 -7.69 5.58 -11.83
N ILE A 116 -7.33 4.31 -12.01
CA ILE A 116 -6.37 3.64 -11.12
C ILE A 116 -4.97 4.28 -11.24
N ALA A 117 -4.52 4.59 -12.45
CA ALA A 117 -3.25 5.27 -12.67
C ALA A 117 -3.21 6.66 -12.01
N GLU A 118 -4.28 7.45 -12.12
CA GLU A 118 -4.37 8.78 -11.51
C GLU A 118 -4.43 8.71 -9.97
N GLN A 119 -5.19 7.76 -9.42
CA GLN A 119 -5.29 7.55 -7.97
C GLN A 119 -3.94 7.15 -7.38
N PHE A 120 -3.26 6.15 -7.96
CA PHE A 120 -1.97 5.70 -7.45
C PHE A 120 -0.83 6.68 -7.75
N GLY A 121 -0.89 7.41 -8.86
CA GLY A 121 0.02 8.53 -9.11
C GLY A 121 -0.14 9.66 -8.08
N THR A 122 -1.37 9.95 -7.66
CA THR A 122 -1.65 10.92 -6.58
C THR A 122 -1.15 10.41 -5.23
N LEU A 123 -1.38 9.13 -4.91
CA LEU A 123 -0.85 8.52 -3.69
C LEU A 123 0.67 8.58 -3.64
N GLU A 124 1.35 8.28 -4.76
CA GLU A 124 2.80 8.37 -4.84
C GLU A 124 3.29 9.80 -4.64
N ALA A 125 2.57 10.81 -5.15
CA ALA A 125 2.88 12.21 -4.85
C ALA A 125 2.66 12.58 -3.37
N MET A 126 1.69 11.96 -2.69
CA MET A 126 1.43 12.16 -1.25
C MET A 126 2.41 11.41 -0.35
N ALA A 127 2.91 10.24 -0.77
CA ALA A 127 3.83 9.40 -0.03
C ALA A 127 4.97 8.87 -0.94
N PRO A 128 5.91 9.75 -1.35
CA PRO A 128 6.93 9.39 -2.35
C PRO A 128 7.79 8.19 -1.94
N GLY A 129 7.97 7.27 -2.88
CA GLY A 129 8.75 6.04 -2.72
C GLY A 129 8.09 4.97 -1.87
N ARG A 130 6.86 5.17 -1.39
CA ARG A 130 6.18 4.30 -0.43
C ARG A 130 4.94 3.62 -0.98
N VAL A 131 4.55 3.82 -2.23
CA VAL A 131 3.31 3.27 -2.79
C VAL A 131 3.56 2.04 -3.66
N ASP A 132 2.83 0.96 -3.40
CA ASP A 132 2.77 -0.24 -4.25
C ASP A 132 1.39 -0.33 -4.94
N LEU A 133 1.36 -0.50 -6.26
CA LEU A 133 0.16 -0.85 -7.01
C LEU A 133 0.17 -2.36 -7.31
N GLY A 134 -0.41 -3.15 -6.41
CA GLY A 134 -0.71 -4.56 -6.68
C GLY A 134 -2.05 -4.69 -7.43
N LEU A 135 -2.08 -5.57 -8.43
CA LEU A 135 -3.26 -5.86 -9.26
C LEU A 135 -3.73 -7.30 -9.00
N GLY A 136 -5.05 -7.52 -9.02
CA GLY A 136 -5.68 -8.82 -8.78
C GLY A 136 -6.86 -9.09 -9.71
#